data_AF-A0A4Q4YB49-F1
#
_entry.id   AF-A0A4Q4YB49-F1
#
_cell.length_a   1.000
_cell.length_b   1.000
_cell.length_c   1.000
_cell.angle_alpha   90.00
_cell.angle_beta   90.00
_cell.angle_gamma   90.00
#
_symmetry.space_group_name_H-M   'P 1'
#
loop_
_entity.id
_entity.type
_entity.pdbx_description
1 polymer ?
#
loop_
_entity_poly.entity_id
_entity_poly.type
_entity_poly.pdbx_seq_one_letter_code
_entity_poly.pdbx_strand_id
1 'polypeptide(L)'
;MKVNAVAVALSGATLAMASPLASQALFPRWDYDMCANDCTLYGTPAPDKDTFNRGPIAGYQADRDYKICIDGTTTCSTARLEFVGLNLVVSFLDFGGGFTYGTAGVFLQKLGATCPTSVTPNYLCTTSGSTATCTIPFTSITGLSTIDVRTLFGAMCPKGDREALEFYIAFSGTLKDSSGTLKGSSSTVSFHQDKTCTSYTGGTCTAWCNDCIYSQMAYRCTNCNVPCLSPTTIHTSTLNPSTTIIHTSTPNPSPTIIHTSTPNPSTTTIHTPTPNPSTCGYGTAFGYQDSSNSFTFRSITTSTKGCNRWGWYEQPSASALKSGISGSLLVGAGGNDISKATNVGTWTAKLTGGLVTVTSSTTDSYLMTEVHVEVKCPPITKCAPGQYIYNSGSISTNSYTTIPGIPYPTCAGGAKPVLIIHAAISQSSTTTC
;
A
#
# COMPACT_ATOMS: atom_id res chain seq x y z
N MET A 1 -9.49 -32.82 64.17
CA MET A 1 -10.93 -32.45 64.08
C MET A 1 -11.16 -31.81 62.72
N LYS A 2 -12.05 -32.42 61.89
CA LYS A 2 -12.90 -31.90 60.79
C LYS A 2 -12.39 -30.79 59.84
N VAL A 3 -12.66 -30.75 58.53
CA VAL A 3 -13.19 -31.62 57.44
C VAL A 3 -12.99 -30.80 56.14
N ASN A 4 -12.55 -31.47 55.06
CA ASN A 4 -12.75 -31.30 53.59
C ASN A 4 -13.11 -29.94 52.93
N ALA A 5 -12.43 -29.64 51.81
CA ALA A 5 -13.05 -29.52 50.47
C ALA A 5 -11.96 -29.55 49.36
N VAL A 6 -11.87 -30.65 48.60
CA VAL A 6 -12.26 -30.78 47.17
C VAL A 6 -11.32 -30.09 46.18
N ALA A 7 -10.62 -30.94 45.41
CA ALA A 7 -9.87 -30.60 44.21
C ALA A 7 -10.81 -30.29 43.04
N VAL A 8 -10.42 -29.32 42.21
CA VAL A 8 -10.72 -29.32 40.77
C VAL A 8 -9.44 -28.97 40.03
N ALA A 9 -8.82 -29.99 39.45
CA ALA A 9 -7.87 -29.83 38.37
C ALA A 9 -8.68 -29.59 37.09
N LEU A 10 -8.49 -28.43 36.46
CA LEU A 10 -8.88 -28.18 35.08
C LEU A 10 -7.65 -27.73 34.32
N SER A 11 -7.12 -28.69 33.58
CA SER A 11 -6.27 -28.51 32.42
C SER A 11 -6.76 -27.37 31.53
N GLY A 12 -6.01 -26.29 31.48
CA GLY A 12 -6.11 -25.26 30.46
C GLY A 12 -4.77 -25.21 29.75
N ALA A 13 -4.72 -25.72 28.52
CA ALA A 13 -3.60 -25.55 27.63
C ALA A 13 -3.28 -24.05 27.53
N THR A 14 -2.13 -23.63 28.04
CA THR A 14 -1.53 -22.36 27.61
C THR A 14 -1.17 -22.55 26.15
N LEU A 15 -2.08 -22.10 25.28
CA LEU A 15 -1.74 -21.76 23.91
C LEU A 15 -0.55 -20.81 24.00
N ALA A 16 0.63 -21.34 23.68
CA ALA A 16 1.73 -20.56 23.20
C ALA A 16 1.21 -19.82 21.97
N MET A 17 0.73 -18.59 22.18
CA MET A 17 0.56 -17.64 21.10
C MET A 17 1.98 -17.34 20.63
N ALA A 18 2.40 -18.11 19.62
CA ALA A 18 3.58 -17.83 18.85
C ALA A 18 3.53 -16.34 18.50
N SER A 19 4.48 -15.58 19.04
CA SER A 19 4.77 -14.24 18.57
C SER A 19 5.22 -14.35 17.13
N PRO A 20 4.56 -13.73 16.14
CA PRO A 20 5.22 -13.43 14.91
C PRO A 20 5.76 -12.01 15.02
N LEU A 21 7.09 -11.94 14.95
CA LEU A 21 7.82 -10.88 14.28
C LEU A 21 7.98 -9.58 15.08
N ALA A 22 9.11 -9.55 15.78
CA ALA A 22 10.08 -8.46 15.78
C ALA A 22 9.64 -7.20 15.01
N SER A 23 9.54 -6.09 15.74
CA SER A 23 9.71 -4.70 15.30
C SER A 23 9.70 -4.53 13.78
N GLN A 24 8.50 -4.51 13.19
CA GLN A 24 8.37 -4.01 11.82
C GLN A 24 8.75 -2.54 11.88
N ALA A 25 9.90 -2.22 11.31
CA ALA A 25 10.31 -0.85 11.09
C ALA A 25 9.14 -0.10 10.43
N LEU A 26 8.92 1.13 10.88
CA LEU A 26 7.92 2.03 10.36
C LEU A 26 8.25 2.32 8.89
N PHE A 27 7.70 1.52 7.97
CA PHE A 27 7.93 1.67 6.54
C PHE A 27 7.02 2.76 5.97
N PRO A 28 7.59 3.72 5.21
CA PRO A 28 6.79 4.71 4.55
C PRO A 28 5.79 4.13 3.54
N ARG A 29 4.70 4.85 3.22
CA ARG A 29 3.65 4.42 2.24
C ARG A 29 4.14 4.19 0.79
N TRP A 30 5.45 4.16 0.55
CA TRP A 30 6.08 3.80 -0.72
C TRP A 30 6.02 2.30 -1.01
N ASP A 31 5.67 1.50 0.00
CA ASP A 31 5.59 0.03 -0.12
C ASP A 31 4.15 -0.50 -0.24
N TYR A 32 3.11 0.29 0.13
CA TYR A 32 1.69 -0.11 0.02
C TYR A 32 0.74 1.09 -0.09
N ASP A 33 0.35 1.46 -1.32
CA ASP A 33 -0.65 2.50 -1.61
C ASP A 33 -2.00 1.89 -1.99
N MET A 34 -3.02 2.08 -1.16
CA MET A 34 -4.39 1.59 -1.39
C MET A 34 -4.97 2.09 -2.72
N CYS A 35 -4.69 3.34 -3.11
CA CYS A 35 -5.15 3.90 -4.38
C CYS A 35 -4.42 3.30 -5.58
N ALA A 36 -3.21 2.77 -5.39
CA ALA A 36 -2.45 2.09 -6.43
C ALA A 36 -2.79 0.60 -6.54
N ASN A 37 -3.25 0.00 -5.43
CA ASN A 37 -3.47 -1.43 -5.30
C ASN A 37 -4.94 -1.85 -5.44
N ASP A 38 -5.88 -0.91 -5.38
CA ASP A 38 -7.31 -1.14 -5.67
C ASP A 38 -7.76 -0.12 -6.73
N CYS A 39 -8.08 -0.63 -7.93
CA CYS A 39 -8.49 0.16 -9.10
C CYS A 39 -10.00 0.41 -9.17
N THR A 40 -10.79 -0.32 -8.36
CA THR A 40 -11.97 0.30 -7.73
C THR A 40 -11.41 1.48 -6.90
N LEU A 41 -12.07 2.26 -6.06
CA LEU A 41 -11.47 3.53 -5.61
C LEU A 41 -11.04 4.54 -6.73
N TYR A 42 -10.95 4.23 -8.04
CA TYR A 42 -10.65 5.21 -9.09
C TYR A 42 -11.61 6.39 -8.98
N GLY A 43 -11.05 7.61 -9.00
CA GLY A 43 -11.81 8.84 -8.79
C GLY A 43 -12.32 9.04 -7.36
N THR A 44 -12.00 8.14 -6.43
CA THR A 44 -12.29 8.30 -4.99
C THR A 44 -11.17 9.13 -4.38
N PRO A 45 -11.49 10.25 -3.73
CA PRO A 45 -10.51 11.03 -3.01
C PRO A 45 -10.02 10.27 -1.77
N ALA A 46 -8.70 10.22 -1.58
CA ALA A 46 -8.06 9.59 -0.43
C ALA A 46 -6.99 10.50 0.16
N PRO A 47 -6.63 10.35 1.46
CA PRO A 47 -5.54 11.08 2.09
C PRO A 47 -4.25 10.96 1.28
N ASP A 48 -3.69 12.09 0.87
CA ASP A 48 -2.52 12.12 0.02
C ASP A 48 -1.25 11.89 0.87
N LYS A 49 -0.46 10.92 0.44
CA LYS A 49 0.76 10.45 1.10
C LYS A 49 1.87 11.51 1.23
N ASP A 50 1.85 12.55 0.39
CA ASP A 50 2.89 13.59 0.30
C ASP A 50 2.41 14.96 0.80
N THR A 51 1.19 15.09 1.34
CA THR A 51 0.53 16.40 1.54
C THR A 51 0.20 16.78 2.97
N PHE A 52 0.89 16.22 3.96
CA PHE A 52 0.93 16.91 5.26
C PHE A 52 1.33 18.40 5.07
N ASN A 53 2.11 18.74 4.03
CA ASN A 53 2.75 20.05 3.96
C ASN A 53 2.48 20.98 2.76
N ARG A 54 1.42 20.79 1.97
CA ARG A 54 0.88 21.86 1.10
C ARG A 54 -0.59 21.56 0.89
N GLY A 55 -1.51 22.41 1.36
CA GLY A 55 -3.00 22.43 1.31
C GLY A 55 -3.53 23.79 0.82
N PRO A 56 -4.64 23.96 0.06
CA PRO A 56 -5.19 25.28 -0.24
C PRO A 56 -6.17 25.73 0.86
N ILE A 57 -6.12 25.07 2.03
CA ILE A 57 -7.09 25.19 3.10
C ILE A 57 -6.50 26.14 4.13
N ALA A 58 -6.95 27.38 4.08
CA ALA A 58 -6.85 28.38 5.14
C ALA A 58 -5.43 28.73 5.68
N GLY A 59 -4.35 28.50 4.93
CA GLY A 59 -3.00 28.93 5.34
C GLY A 59 -2.40 28.14 6.52
N TYR A 60 -3.05 27.05 6.94
CA TYR A 60 -2.50 26.13 7.93
C TYR A 60 -1.48 25.19 7.26
N GLN A 61 -0.28 25.11 7.82
CA GLN A 61 0.75 24.15 7.42
C GLN A 61 0.84 23.10 8.53
N ALA A 62 0.53 21.84 8.21
CA ALA A 62 0.73 20.75 9.15
C ALA A 62 2.14 20.20 8.97
N ASP A 63 2.94 20.26 10.03
CA ASP A 63 4.21 19.57 10.02
C ASP A 63 3.98 18.07 10.10
N ARG A 64 4.72 17.33 9.29
CA ARG A 64 4.80 15.88 9.46
C ARG A 64 5.57 15.53 10.74
N ASP A 65 6.48 16.40 11.14
CA ASP A 65 7.46 16.16 12.18
C ASP A 65 7.26 17.19 13.29
N TYR A 66 6.71 16.76 14.43
CA TYR A 66 6.48 17.62 15.59
C TYR A 66 7.61 17.46 16.59
N LYS A 67 8.15 18.58 17.06
CA LYS A 67 9.15 18.58 18.11
C LYS A 67 8.49 18.26 19.46
N ILE A 68 9.10 17.33 20.20
CA ILE A 68 8.67 16.94 21.55
C ILE A 68 9.85 17.12 22.51
N CYS A 69 9.65 17.65 23.70
CA CYS A 69 10.72 18.00 24.63
C CYS A 69 10.45 17.46 26.03
N ILE A 70 11.51 17.09 26.74
CA ILE A 70 11.43 16.64 28.14
C ILE A 70 11.25 17.86 29.04
N ASP A 71 10.29 17.77 29.95
CA ASP A 71 9.92 18.87 30.86
C ASP A 71 11.13 19.32 31.69
N GLY A 72 11.36 20.63 31.75
CA GLY A 72 12.46 21.21 32.52
C GLY A 72 13.85 21.04 31.91
N THR A 73 13.97 20.55 30.67
CA THR A 73 15.25 20.38 29.97
C THR A 73 15.23 20.99 28.56
N THR A 74 16.39 21.04 27.90
CA THR A 74 16.52 21.38 26.47
C THR A 74 16.54 20.15 25.55
N THR A 75 16.39 18.95 26.11
CA THR A 75 16.45 17.69 25.36
C THR A 75 15.14 17.48 24.64
N CYS A 76 15.21 17.32 23.32
CA CYS A 76 14.04 17.16 22.47
C CYS A 76 14.25 16.04 21.44
N SER A 77 13.14 15.49 20.98
CA SER A 77 13.06 14.54 19.89
C SER A 77 11.91 14.92 18.94
N THR A 78 11.43 13.96 18.17
CA THR A 78 10.42 14.16 17.13
C THR A 78 9.32 13.10 17.22
N ALA A 79 8.07 13.54 17.13
CA ALA A 79 6.93 12.71 16.79
C ALA A 79 6.62 12.90 15.30
N ARG A 80 6.75 11.84 14.50
CA ARG A 80 6.52 11.85 13.05
C ARG A 80 5.21 11.20 12.68
N LEU A 81 4.42 11.86 11.86
CA LEU A 81 3.15 11.35 11.35
C LEU A 81 3.33 10.72 9.99
N GLU A 82 2.58 9.65 9.74
CA GLU A 82 2.51 8.99 8.45
C GLU A 82 1.15 8.32 8.24
N PHE A 83 0.69 8.26 6.98
CA PHE A 83 -0.46 7.45 6.61
C PHE A 83 0.01 6.08 6.11
N VAL A 84 -0.41 5.02 6.78
CA VAL A 84 -0.11 3.63 6.39
C VAL A 84 -1.42 2.88 6.20
N GLY A 85 -1.75 2.56 4.95
CA GLY A 85 -3.05 1.97 4.61
C GLY A 85 -4.22 2.87 5.04
N LEU A 86 -5.07 2.36 5.94
CA LEU A 86 -6.23 3.04 6.54
C LEU A 86 -5.96 3.58 7.95
N ASN A 87 -4.70 3.79 8.29
CA ASN A 87 -4.30 4.23 9.62
C ASN A 87 -3.44 5.50 9.54
N LEU A 88 -3.62 6.37 10.52
CA LEU A 88 -2.62 7.38 10.88
C LEU A 88 -1.66 6.74 11.88
N VAL A 89 -0.38 6.71 11.52
CA VAL A 89 0.71 6.19 12.35
C VAL A 89 1.50 7.36 12.89
N VAL A 90 1.74 7.36 14.21
CA VAL A 90 2.60 8.34 14.88
C VAL A 90 3.80 7.62 15.46
N SER A 91 4.99 8.06 15.04
CA SER A 91 6.27 7.47 15.37
C SER A 91 7.06 8.40 16.27
N PHE A 92 7.29 7.99 17.50
CA PHE A 92 8.09 8.72 18.48
C PHE A 92 9.54 8.26 18.38
N LEU A 93 10.41 9.19 18.00
CA LEU A 93 11.84 8.92 17.79
C LEU A 93 12.64 8.99 19.10
N ASP A 94 13.85 8.45 19.06
CA ASP A 94 14.75 8.42 20.21
C ASP A 94 15.10 9.84 20.69
N PHE A 95 15.05 10.07 22.01
CA PHE A 95 15.53 11.30 22.65
C PHE A 95 17.07 11.33 22.79
N GLY A 96 17.73 10.19 22.55
CA GLY A 96 19.15 10.00 22.82
C GLY A 96 19.44 9.88 24.31
N GLY A 97 20.71 9.82 24.70
CA GLY A 97 21.11 9.94 26.11
C GLY A 97 20.64 8.82 27.05
N GLY A 98 20.13 7.70 26.53
CA GLY A 98 19.68 6.55 27.34
C GLY A 98 18.26 6.66 27.88
N PHE A 99 17.42 7.56 27.35
CA PHE A 99 15.99 7.61 27.66
C PHE A 99 15.21 6.48 26.98
N THR A 100 14.25 5.90 27.69
CA THR A 100 13.31 4.90 27.14
C THR A 100 11.87 5.31 27.43
N TYR A 101 10.94 5.01 26.52
CA TYR A 101 9.53 5.34 26.71
C TYR A 101 8.89 4.45 27.78
N GLY A 102 8.42 5.09 28.85
CA GLY A 102 7.51 4.48 29.82
C GLY A 102 6.09 4.47 29.28
N THR A 103 5.61 5.62 28.84
CA THR A 103 4.33 5.78 28.13
C THR A 103 4.48 6.79 26.99
N ALA A 104 3.68 6.63 25.96
CA ALA A 104 3.50 7.65 24.92
C ALA A 104 2.04 7.62 24.49
N GLY A 105 1.51 8.78 24.14
CA GLY A 105 0.13 8.90 23.72
C GLY A 105 -0.08 10.07 22.78
N VAL A 106 -1.12 9.93 21.97
CA VAL A 106 -1.60 10.93 21.04
C VAL A 106 -2.98 11.36 21.53
N PHE A 107 -3.15 12.66 21.72
CA PHE A 107 -4.48 13.27 21.73
C PHE A 107 -4.83 13.62 20.29
N LEU A 108 -5.97 13.15 19.82
CA LEU A 108 -6.47 13.46 18.49
C LEU A 108 -7.99 13.70 18.54
N GLN A 109 -8.42 14.87 18.09
CA GLN A 109 -9.83 15.24 18.03
C GLN A 109 -10.12 15.96 16.71
N LYS A 110 -11.23 15.63 16.05
CA LYS A 110 -11.71 16.36 14.88
C LYS A 110 -11.90 17.84 15.23
N LEU A 111 -11.43 18.73 14.34
CA LEU A 111 -11.63 20.17 14.48
C LEU A 111 -13.13 20.44 14.58
N GLY A 112 -13.51 21.25 15.56
CA GLY A 112 -14.91 21.54 15.88
C GLY A 112 -15.07 22.98 16.32
N ALA A 113 -16.31 23.38 16.62
CA ALA A 113 -16.62 24.76 17.01
C ALA A 113 -15.96 25.19 18.33
N THR A 114 -15.56 24.24 19.19
CA THR A 114 -14.93 24.50 20.49
C THR A 114 -13.53 23.90 20.55
N CYS A 115 -12.55 24.74 20.89
CA CYS A 115 -11.18 24.32 21.14
C CYS A 115 -11.08 23.40 22.37
N PRO A 116 -10.23 22.35 22.34
CA PRO A 116 -9.96 21.53 23.51
C PRO A 116 -9.35 22.33 24.66
N THR A 117 -9.83 22.09 25.88
CA THR A 117 -9.26 22.65 27.11
C THR A 117 -8.31 21.67 27.82
N SER A 118 -8.29 20.41 27.37
CA SER A 118 -7.39 19.36 27.83
C SER A 118 -6.97 18.51 26.63
N VAL A 119 -5.72 18.06 26.66
CA VAL A 119 -5.11 17.24 25.60
C VAL A 119 -4.62 15.91 26.16
N THR A 120 -5.38 15.35 27.09
CA THR A 120 -5.10 14.02 27.65
C THR A 120 -5.16 12.99 26.52
N PRO A 121 -4.12 12.15 26.32
CA PRO A 121 -4.10 11.20 25.22
C PRO A 121 -5.33 10.29 25.20
N ASN A 122 -5.96 10.19 24.02
CA ASN A 122 -7.07 9.26 23.76
C ASN A 122 -6.63 8.06 22.90
N TYR A 123 -5.39 8.07 22.41
CA TYR A 123 -4.73 6.93 21.77
C TYR A 123 -3.41 6.64 22.48
N LEU A 124 -3.28 5.45 23.04
CA LEU A 124 -2.05 5.00 23.71
C LEU A 124 -1.15 4.28 22.72
N CYS A 125 0.15 4.56 22.81
CA CYS A 125 1.14 3.98 21.92
C CYS A 125 1.74 2.71 22.52
N THR A 126 2.22 1.83 21.64
CA THR A 126 3.10 0.73 22.03
C THR A 126 4.53 1.26 22.16
N THR A 127 5.20 0.97 23.27
CA THR A 127 6.59 1.40 23.51
C THR A 127 7.56 0.25 23.22
N SER A 128 8.72 0.58 22.65
CA SER A 128 9.78 -0.36 22.29
C SER A 128 11.14 0.22 22.65
N GLY A 129 11.44 0.30 23.95
CA GLY A 129 12.69 0.88 24.45
C GLY A 129 12.76 2.37 24.16
N SER A 130 13.67 2.78 23.27
CA SER A 130 13.88 4.19 22.93
C SER A 130 12.92 4.76 21.89
N THR A 131 11.97 3.97 21.39
CA THR A 131 10.93 4.44 20.45
C THR A 131 9.54 4.07 20.93
N ALA A 132 8.52 4.74 20.38
CA ALA A 132 7.13 4.37 20.57
C ALA A 132 6.32 4.57 19.28
N THR A 133 5.23 3.81 19.14
CA THR A 133 4.38 3.86 17.95
C THR A 133 2.91 3.81 18.32
N CYS A 134 2.15 4.76 17.82
CA CYS A 134 0.70 4.78 17.86
C CYS A 134 0.15 4.46 16.47
N THR A 135 -0.76 3.50 16.37
CA THR A 135 -1.53 3.23 15.15
C THR A 135 -2.98 3.60 15.42
N ILE A 136 -3.48 4.59 14.68
CA ILE A 136 -4.81 5.16 14.87
C ILE A 136 -5.65 4.81 13.64
N PRO A 137 -6.62 3.88 13.75
CA PRO A 137 -7.50 3.53 12.65
C PRO A 137 -8.39 4.70 12.23
N PHE A 138 -8.59 4.88 10.93
CA PHE A 138 -9.50 5.93 10.46
C PHE A 138 -10.95 5.70 10.83
N THR A 139 -11.37 4.47 11.10
CA THR A 139 -12.69 4.17 11.65
C THR A 139 -12.89 4.87 13.01
N SER A 140 -11.85 4.92 13.85
CA SER A 140 -11.85 5.65 15.13
C SER A 140 -11.86 7.17 14.95
N ILE A 141 -11.23 7.67 13.88
CA ILE A 141 -11.14 9.10 13.58
C ILE A 141 -12.44 9.64 12.97
N THR A 142 -13.03 8.88 12.06
CA THR A 142 -14.27 9.27 11.35
C THR A 142 -15.53 8.93 12.12
N GLY A 143 -15.45 8.01 13.09
CA GLY A 143 -16.60 7.46 13.81
C GLY A 143 -17.43 6.47 12.98
N LEU A 144 -16.96 6.09 11.79
CA LEU A 144 -17.64 5.13 10.92
C LEU A 144 -17.13 3.71 11.15
N SER A 145 -18.02 2.83 11.56
CA SER A 145 -17.77 1.39 11.65
C SER A 145 -18.08 0.73 10.30
N THR A 146 -17.14 0.79 9.36
CA THR A 146 -17.28 0.17 8.04
C THR A 146 -15.99 -0.52 7.61
N ILE A 147 -16.14 -1.57 6.81
CA ILE A 147 -15.03 -2.22 6.09
C ILE A 147 -14.94 -1.72 4.64
N ASP A 148 -15.91 -0.93 4.17
CA ASP A 148 -15.87 -0.33 2.84
C ASP A 148 -14.89 0.86 2.82
N VAL A 149 -13.80 0.67 2.09
CA VAL A 149 -12.73 1.64 1.90
C VAL A 149 -13.24 2.92 1.26
N ARG A 150 -14.20 2.86 0.30
CA ARG A 150 -14.73 4.07 -0.35
C ARG A 150 -15.51 4.93 0.63
N THR A 151 -16.34 4.31 1.45
CA THR A 151 -17.07 5.00 2.50
C THR A 151 -16.12 5.66 3.50
N LEU A 152 -15.06 4.95 3.91
CA LEU A 152 -14.08 5.50 4.86
C LEU A 152 -13.29 6.65 4.24
N PHE A 153 -12.79 6.51 3.01
CA PHE A 153 -12.10 7.57 2.29
C PHE A 153 -12.99 8.77 2.00
N GLY A 154 -14.27 8.56 1.65
CA GLY A 154 -15.24 9.64 1.50
C GLY A 154 -15.43 10.45 2.80
N ALA A 155 -15.45 9.78 3.94
CA ALA A 155 -15.57 10.46 5.25
C ALA A 155 -14.31 11.22 5.66
N MET A 156 -13.15 10.75 5.21
CA MET A 156 -11.85 11.39 5.41
C MET A 156 -11.62 12.57 4.47
N CYS A 157 -12.19 12.50 3.28
CA CYS A 157 -12.08 13.49 2.22
C CYS A 157 -13.45 14.07 1.90
N PRO A 158 -14.11 14.74 2.87
CA PRO A 158 -15.51 15.13 2.78
C PRO A 158 -15.79 16.13 1.65
N LYS A 159 -14.76 16.79 1.11
CA LYS A 159 -14.88 17.76 0.02
C LYS A 159 -14.09 17.34 -1.23
N GLY A 160 -13.91 16.05 -1.45
CA GLY A 160 -13.24 15.57 -2.66
C GLY A 160 -11.71 15.60 -2.56
N ASP A 161 -11.05 15.85 -3.68
CA ASP A 161 -9.58 15.92 -3.85
C ASP A 161 -8.97 17.27 -3.46
N ARG A 162 -9.67 18.04 -2.63
CA ARG A 162 -9.28 19.40 -2.26
C ARG A 162 -9.03 19.55 -0.76
N GLU A 163 -9.86 18.91 0.05
CA GLU A 163 -9.87 19.09 1.49
C GLU A 163 -10.20 17.80 2.23
N ALA A 164 -9.37 17.52 3.24
CA ALA A 164 -9.52 16.41 4.13
C ALA A 164 -9.99 16.85 5.51
N LEU A 165 -10.04 15.92 6.45
CA LEU A 165 -10.35 16.24 7.85
C LEU A 165 -9.27 17.13 8.48
N GLU A 166 -9.72 18.00 9.37
CA GLU A 166 -8.88 18.82 10.23
C GLU A 166 -8.95 18.27 11.66
N PHE A 167 -7.86 18.38 12.39
CA PHE A 167 -7.74 17.84 13.73
C PHE A 167 -6.97 18.76 14.67
N TYR A 168 -7.35 18.72 15.94
CA TYR A 168 -6.46 19.05 17.04
C TYR A 168 -5.62 17.83 17.36
N ILE A 169 -4.31 18.02 17.51
CA ILE A 169 -3.36 16.97 17.88
C ILE A 169 -2.39 17.45 18.94
N ALA A 170 -2.07 16.57 19.89
CA ALA A 170 -1.01 16.80 20.85
C ALA A 170 -0.34 15.48 21.25
N PHE A 171 0.90 15.59 21.74
CA PHE A 171 1.71 14.45 22.16
C PHE A 171 2.14 14.62 23.60
N SER A 172 2.03 13.56 24.38
CA SER A 172 2.56 13.52 25.75
C SER A 172 2.83 12.09 26.18
N GLY A 173 3.59 11.96 27.26
CA GLY A 173 3.92 10.67 27.84
C GLY A 173 5.01 10.78 28.88
N THR A 174 5.62 9.64 29.20
CA THR A 174 6.68 9.54 30.19
C THR A 174 7.88 8.78 29.65
N LEU A 175 9.06 9.18 30.08
CA LEU A 175 10.33 8.52 29.81
C LEU A 175 10.92 7.99 31.11
N LYS A 176 11.66 6.90 31.01
CA LYS A 176 12.54 6.36 32.05
C LYS A 176 13.96 6.72 31.68
N ASP A 177 14.66 7.37 32.60
CA ASP A 177 16.09 7.64 32.48
C ASP A 177 16.89 6.42 32.95
N SER A 178 17.46 5.68 32.00
CA SER A 178 18.30 4.52 32.27
C SER A 178 19.77 4.90 32.52
N SER A 179 20.17 6.12 32.15
CA SER A 179 21.56 6.59 32.23
C SER A 179 21.86 7.38 33.52
N GLY A 180 20.83 7.78 34.26
CA GLY A 180 20.96 8.60 35.47
C GLY A 180 21.45 10.02 35.16
N THR A 181 21.25 10.46 33.91
CA THR A 181 21.63 11.81 33.45
C THR A 181 20.86 12.88 34.21
N LEU A 182 19.64 12.58 34.61
CA LEU A 182 18.85 13.35 35.55
C LEU A 182 19.23 12.92 36.97
N LYS A 183 19.93 13.78 37.71
CA LYS A 183 20.33 13.51 39.11
C LYS A 183 19.08 13.34 40.00
N GLY A 184 18.73 12.09 40.29
CA GLY A 184 17.63 11.69 41.17
C GLY A 184 17.16 10.26 40.84
N SER A 185 17.10 9.38 41.83
CA SER A 185 16.85 7.95 41.69
C SER A 185 15.57 7.59 40.90
N SER A 186 15.68 6.73 39.88
CA SER A 186 14.54 6.14 39.15
C SER A 186 13.53 7.15 38.60
N SER A 187 14.02 8.24 38.01
CA SER A 187 13.19 9.37 37.60
C SER A 187 12.42 9.07 36.32
N THR A 188 11.14 8.72 36.49
CA THR A 188 10.17 8.84 35.39
C THR A 188 9.96 10.34 35.14
N VAL A 189 10.20 10.81 33.92
CA VAL A 189 10.00 12.21 33.53
C VAL A 189 8.95 12.34 32.45
N SER A 190 8.24 13.45 32.44
CA SER A 190 7.24 13.75 31.41
C SER A 190 7.89 14.42 30.21
N PHE A 191 7.31 14.19 29.03
CA PHE A 191 7.58 14.99 27.84
C PHE A 191 6.27 15.57 27.30
N HIS A 192 6.40 16.72 26.63
CA HIS A 192 5.30 17.40 25.95
C HIS A 192 5.69 17.75 24.51
N GLN A 193 4.68 18.03 23.70
CA GLN A 193 4.89 18.67 22.41
C GLN A 193 5.40 20.11 22.61
N ASP A 194 6.46 20.48 21.89
CA ASP A 194 6.94 21.86 21.86
C ASP A 194 5.88 22.79 21.22
N LYS A 195 6.10 24.09 21.35
CA LYS A 195 5.19 25.13 20.87
C LYS A 195 4.80 24.90 19.41
N THR A 196 3.54 25.17 19.10
CA THR A 196 3.03 25.05 17.74
C THR A 196 3.39 26.28 16.94
N CYS A 197 3.92 26.10 15.72
CA CYS A 197 4.12 27.21 14.79
C CYS A 197 2.78 27.77 14.31
N THR A 198 2.60 29.08 14.33
CA THR A 198 1.37 29.76 13.89
C THR A 198 1.53 30.53 12.58
N SER A 199 2.76 30.73 12.09
CA SER A 199 3.01 31.44 10.83
C SER A 199 4.31 30.99 10.18
N TYR A 200 4.30 30.97 8.84
CA TYR A 200 5.42 30.53 8.04
C TYR A 200 5.75 31.55 6.95
N THR A 201 7.04 31.75 6.70
CA THR A 201 7.55 32.53 5.57
C THR A 201 8.61 31.72 4.85
N GLY A 202 8.40 31.42 3.57
CA GLY A 202 9.36 30.64 2.76
C GLY A 202 9.58 29.20 3.25
N GLY A 203 8.61 28.62 3.97
CA GLY A 203 8.73 27.29 4.57
C GLY A 203 9.42 27.28 5.94
N THR A 204 9.80 28.44 6.46
CA THR A 204 10.38 28.58 7.80
C THR A 204 9.35 29.14 8.76
N CYS A 205 9.26 28.58 9.96
CA CYS A 205 8.39 29.11 11.01
C CYS A 205 8.86 30.49 11.47
N THR A 206 7.95 31.47 11.51
CA THR A 206 8.23 32.86 11.89
C THR A 206 7.48 33.32 13.15
N ALA A 207 6.45 32.58 13.59
CA ALA A 207 5.74 32.86 14.83
C ALA A 207 5.28 31.57 15.52
N TRP A 208 5.24 31.58 16.85
CA TRP A 208 4.90 30.42 17.68
C TRP A 208 3.76 30.77 18.65
N CYS A 209 2.86 29.82 18.87
CA CYS A 209 1.84 29.93 19.91
C CYS A 209 2.43 29.49 21.26
N ASN A 210 2.53 30.41 22.21
CA ASN A 210 3.08 30.11 23.53
C ASN A 210 2.07 29.41 24.47
N ASP A 211 0.77 29.64 24.26
CA ASP A 211 -0.30 29.16 25.14
C ASP A 211 -1.08 27.98 24.53
N CYS A 212 -0.70 27.53 23.33
CA CYS A 212 -1.37 26.41 22.67
C CYS A 212 -0.92 25.09 23.28
N ILE A 213 -1.88 24.33 23.80
CA ILE A 213 -1.66 22.98 24.32
C ILE A 213 -1.77 21.89 23.22
N TYR A 214 -2.07 22.29 21.99
CA TYR A 214 -2.19 21.41 20.82
C TYR A 214 -1.67 22.09 19.55
N SER A 215 -1.45 21.28 18.52
CA SER A 215 -1.34 21.68 17.13
C SER A 215 -2.66 21.52 16.40
N GLN A 216 -2.89 22.36 15.40
CA GLN A 216 -3.90 22.09 14.37
C GLN A 216 -3.22 21.39 13.21
N MET A 217 -3.86 20.34 12.73
CA MET A 217 -3.39 19.49 11.65
C MET A 217 -4.46 19.47 10.56
N ALA A 218 -4.03 19.62 9.31
CA ALA A 218 -4.82 19.36 8.11
C ALA A 218 -3.94 18.59 7.12
N TYR A 219 -4.56 17.79 6.26
CA TYR A 219 -3.89 17.10 5.16
C TYR A 219 -4.70 17.30 3.89
N ARG A 220 -4.11 17.11 2.70
CA ARG A 220 -4.91 17.07 1.47
C ARG A 220 -5.39 15.66 1.19
N CYS A 221 -6.45 15.60 0.39
CA CYS A 221 -6.80 14.41 -0.35
C CYS A 221 -6.42 14.59 -1.81
N THR A 222 -6.12 13.49 -2.49
CA THR A 222 -6.05 13.42 -3.95
C THR A 222 -6.89 12.24 -4.42
N ASN A 223 -7.44 12.37 -5.64
CA ASN A 223 -8.17 11.25 -6.23
C ASN A 223 -7.22 10.09 -6.49
N CYS A 224 -7.67 8.87 -6.19
CA CYS A 224 -7.01 7.68 -6.70
C CYS A 224 -7.08 7.73 -8.23
N ASN A 225 -5.91 7.88 -8.86
CA ASN A 225 -5.80 8.13 -10.30
C ASN A 225 -5.50 6.86 -11.11
N VAL A 226 -5.72 5.67 -10.53
CA VAL A 226 -5.51 4.38 -11.20
C VAL A 226 -6.87 3.88 -11.71
N PRO A 227 -7.20 4.06 -13.00
CA PRO A 227 -8.49 3.64 -13.55
C PRO A 227 -8.65 2.12 -13.56
N CYS A 228 -9.86 1.64 -13.24
CA CYS A 228 -10.32 0.32 -13.70
C CYS A 228 -10.21 0.28 -15.22
N LEU A 229 -9.62 -0.78 -15.78
CA LEU A 229 -9.76 -1.05 -17.20
C LEU A 229 -11.22 -1.45 -17.47
N SER A 230 -11.95 -0.62 -18.22
CA SER A 230 -13.29 -0.98 -18.69
C SER A 230 -13.18 -2.23 -19.57
N PRO A 231 -14.01 -3.27 -19.37
CA PRO A 231 -14.08 -4.37 -20.31
C PRO A 231 -14.61 -3.82 -21.63
N THR A 232 -13.75 -3.76 -22.63
CA THR A 232 -14.20 -3.51 -23.99
C THR A 232 -14.80 -4.82 -24.47
N THR A 233 -16.12 -4.97 -24.38
CA THR A 233 -16.83 -6.13 -24.93
C THR A 233 -16.75 -6.05 -26.45
N ILE A 234 -15.72 -6.66 -27.04
CA ILE A 234 -15.66 -6.87 -28.48
C ILE A 234 -16.66 -8.00 -28.78
N HIS A 235 -17.87 -7.64 -29.23
CA HIS A 235 -18.75 -8.59 -29.89
C HIS A 235 -18.11 -8.99 -31.22
N THR A 236 -17.43 -10.13 -31.25
CA THR A 236 -17.10 -10.84 -32.48
C THR A 236 -18.38 -11.46 -33.03
N SER A 237 -19.08 -10.73 -33.90
CA SER A 237 -20.10 -11.31 -34.76
C SER A 237 -19.41 -12.21 -35.79
N THR A 238 -19.40 -13.51 -35.51
CA THR A 238 -19.15 -14.52 -36.53
C THR A 238 -20.32 -14.49 -37.51
N LEU A 239 -20.09 -13.91 -38.70
CA LEU A 239 -20.98 -14.01 -39.84
C LEU A 239 -21.13 -15.48 -40.24
N ASN A 240 -22.29 -16.06 -39.95
CA ASN A 240 -22.79 -17.25 -40.62
C ASN A 240 -23.94 -16.78 -41.54
N PRO A 241 -23.95 -17.10 -42.85
CA PRO A 241 -25.03 -16.67 -43.71
C PRO A 241 -26.25 -17.57 -43.50
N SER A 242 -27.43 -16.96 -43.56
CA SER A 242 -28.77 -17.57 -43.47
C SER A 242 -29.39 -17.54 -42.08
N THR A 243 -29.99 -16.41 -41.73
CA THR A 243 -31.45 -16.30 -41.56
C THR A 243 -31.80 -14.85 -41.27
N THR A 244 -32.69 -14.29 -42.08
CA THR A 244 -33.23 -12.94 -41.92
C THR A 244 -34.24 -12.96 -40.78
N ILE A 245 -33.98 -12.25 -39.68
CA ILE A 245 -35.04 -11.84 -38.76
C ILE A 245 -34.94 -10.33 -38.53
N ILE A 246 -35.94 -9.64 -39.04
CA ILE A 246 -36.21 -8.22 -38.83
C ILE A 246 -36.88 -8.09 -37.46
N HIS A 247 -36.37 -7.24 -36.57
CA HIS A 247 -37.20 -6.66 -35.50
C HIS A 247 -37.01 -5.15 -35.40
N THR A 248 -38.03 -4.45 -35.89
CA THR A 248 -38.36 -3.07 -35.56
C THR A 248 -39.23 -2.99 -34.30
N SER A 249 -39.17 -1.79 -33.67
CA SER A 249 -40.18 -1.09 -32.86
C SER A 249 -40.30 -1.33 -31.34
N THR A 250 -39.79 -0.34 -30.58
CA THR A 250 -40.43 0.49 -29.51
C THR A 250 -41.03 -0.09 -28.22
N PRO A 251 -41.15 0.73 -27.13
CA PRO A 251 -41.21 0.27 -25.73
C PRO A 251 -42.61 0.30 -25.06
N ASN A 252 -42.66 -0.26 -23.84
CA ASN A 252 -43.64 -0.11 -22.71
C ASN A 252 -44.40 -1.41 -22.30
N PRO A 253 -45.03 -1.53 -21.10
CA PRO A 253 -44.44 -2.14 -19.90
C PRO A 253 -45.28 -3.29 -19.25
N SER A 254 -44.59 -4.14 -18.46
CA SER A 254 -45.06 -5.00 -17.32
C SER A 254 -46.20 -6.03 -17.53
N PRO A 255 -46.16 -7.19 -16.81
CA PRO A 255 -46.82 -7.20 -15.50
C PRO A 255 -46.15 -8.06 -14.41
N THR A 256 -46.39 -7.61 -13.18
CA THR A 256 -46.16 -8.28 -11.89
C THR A 256 -47.00 -9.55 -11.76
N ILE A 257 -46.38 -10.67 -11.38
CA ILE A 257 -47.07 -11.91 -10.99
C ILE A 257 -46.93 -12.11 -9.48
N ILE A 258 -48.07 -12.18 -8.77
CA ILE A 258 -48.15 -12.54 -7.35
C ILE A 258 -48.52 -14.03 -7.27
N HIS A 259 -47.66 -14.84 -6.66
CA HIS A 259 -48.00 -16.22 -6.28
C HIS A 259 -48.22 -16.30 -4.77
N THR A 260 -49.46 -16.62 -4.38
CA THR A 260 -49.82 -17.09 -3.04
C THR A 260 -49.55 -18.60 -2.95
N SER A 261 -48.75 -19.02 -1.96
CA SER A 261 -48.64 -20.44 -1.58
C SER A 261 -48.63 -20.59 -0.06
N THR A 262 -49.36 -21.60 0.39
CA THR A 262 -49.63 -22.01 1.78
C THR A 262 -48.39 -22.63 2.44
N PRO A 263 -48.22 -22.51 3.77
CA PRO A 263 -47.01 -22.98 4.45
C PRO A 263 -47.11 -24.48 4.80
N ASN A 264 -46.14 -25.26 4.33
CA ASN A 264 -45.82 -26.62 4.79
C ASN A 264 -44.51 -26.55 5.61
N PRO A 265 -44.37 -27.25 6.75
CA PRO A 265 -43.17 -27.14 7.58
C PRO A 265 -42.06 -28.01 7.00
N SER A 266 -41.03 -27.38 6.44
CA SER A 266 -39.81 -28.06 6.02
C SER A 266 -38.68 -27.81 7.03
N THR A 267 -38.08 -28.90 7.48
CA THR A 267 -36.90 -28.96 8.33
C THR A 267 -35.70 -28.26 7.69
N THR A 268 -35.08 -27.34 8.42
CA THR A 268 -33.89 -26.58 7.99
C THR A 268 -32.62 -27.40 8.22
N THR A 269 -32.01 -27.92 7.16
CA THR A 269 -30.64 -28.44 7.18
C THR A 269 -29.68 -27.28 6.92
N ILE A 270 -28.84 -26.93 7.90
CA ILE A 270 -27.81 -25.88 7.75
C ILE A 270 -26.62 -26.49 6.99
N HIS A 271 -26.46 -26.13 5.72
CA HIS A 271 -25.19 -26.31 5.01
C HIS A 271 -24.30 -25.10 5.30
N THR A 272 -23.19 -25.33 5.98
CA THR A 272 -22.10 -24.36 6.09
C THR A 272 -21.50 -24.13 4.70
N PRO A 273 -21.48 -22.89 4.17
CA PRO A 273 -20.86 -22.62 2.88
C PRO A 273 -19.34 -22.80 2.99
N THR A 274 -18.79 -23.67 2.16
CA THR A 274 -17.35 -23.79 1.95
C THR A 274 -16.81 -22.44 1.44
N PRO A 275 -15.71 -21.89 1.99
CA PRO A 275 -15.18 -20.62 1.53
C PRO A 275 -14.80 -20.71 0.05
N ASN A 276 -15.33 -19.79 -0.74
CA ASN A 276 -15.03 -19.68 -2.16
C ASN A 276 -13.57 -19.22 -2.30
N PRO A 277 -12.71 -19.89 -3.08
CA PRO A 277 -11.33 -19.44 -3.27
C PRO A 277 -11.32 -18.04 -3.90
N SER A 278 -10.60 -17.11 -3.29
CA SER A 278 -10.41 -15.73 -3.76
C SER A 278 -9.00 -15.56 -4.33
N THR A 279 -8.89 -14.86 -5.46
CA THR A 279 -7.62 -14.55 -6.12
C THR A 279 -7.09 -13.22 -5.58
N CYS A 280 -5.92 -13.25 -4.96
CA CYS A 280 -5.37 -12.12 -4.20
C CYS A 280 -4.15 -11.53 -4.91
N GLY A 281 -4.00 -10.21 -4.95
CA GLY A 281 -2.77 -9.58 -5.45
C GLY A 281 -1.56 -10.07 -4.65
N TYR A 282 -0.54 -10.60 -5.34
CA TYR A 282 0.67 -11.15 -4.73
C TYR A 282 1.86 -10.20 -4.90
N GLY A 283 2.00 -9.58 -6.07
CA GLY A 283 3.00 -8.54 -6.31
C GLY A 283 3.45 -8.44 -7.76
N THR A 284 4.53 -7.69 -7.98
CA THR A 284 5.12 -7.49 -9.30
C THR A 284 6.33 -8.40 -9.51
N ALA A 285 6.30 -9.20 -10.58
CA ALA A 285 7.41 -10.01 -11.02
C ALA A 285 8.21 -9.32 -12.13
N PHE A 286 9.54 -9.43 -12.08
CA PHE A 286 10.42 -9.12 -13.19
C PHE A 286 11.12 -10.38 -13.69
N GLY A 287 11.38 -10.42 -14.99
CA GLY A 287 12.25 -11.44 -15.57
C GLY A 287 13.69 -11.24 -15.09
N TYR A 288 14.29 -12.33 -14.63
CA TYR A 288 15.70 -12.40 -14.24
C TYR A 288 16.30 -13.66 -14.86
N GLN A 289 17.23 -13.51 -15.79
CA GLN A 289 17.99 -14.60 -16.40
C GLN A 289 19.04 -15.15 -15.43
N ASP A 290 20.08 -14.36 -15.14
CA ASP A 290 21.19 -14.69 -14.25
C ASP A 290 22.04 -13.44 -13.95
N SER A 291 23.03 -13.56 -13.06
CA SER A 291 23.86 -12.42 -12.63
C SER A 291 24.74 -11.81 -13.73
N SER A 292 24.96 -12.52 -14.83
CA SER A 292 25.80 -12.07 -15.94
C SER A 292 25.00 -11.45 -17.07
N ASN A 293 23.70 -11.74 -17.16
CA ASN A 293 22.83 -11.30 -18.24
C ASN A 293 21.77 -10.29 -17.80
N SER A 294 21.41 -10.29 -16.52
CA SER A 294 20.39 -9.41 -15.94
C SER A 294 21.01 -8.18 -15.27
N PHE A 295 20.60 -7.01 -15.75
CA PHE A 295 21.09 -5.72 -15.30
C PHE A 295 20.00 -4.99 -14.52
N THR A 296 20.36 -4.30 -13.45
CA THR A 296 19.39 -3.56 -12.64
C THR A 296 18.95 -2.28 -13.34
N PHE A 297 17.71 -1.83 -13.17
CA PHE A 297 17.30 -0.52 -13.70
C PHE A 297 18.15 0.65 -13.19
N ARG A 298 18.83 0.51 -12.05
CA ARG A 298 19.79 1.51 -11.56
C ARG A 298 21.05 1.62 -12.43
N SER A 299 21.44 0.57 -13.17
CA SER A 299 22.63 0.63 -14.04
C SER A 299 22.38 1.29 -15.39
N ILE A 300 21.11 1.54 -15.77
CA ILE A 300 20.77 2.19 -17.05
C ILE A 300 20.60 3.71 -16.93
N THR A 301 20.74 4.27 -15.71
CA THR A 301 20.63 5.71 -15.47
C THR A 301 21.92 6.43 -15.89
N THR A 302 21.87 7.23 -16.96
CA THR A 302 22.74 8.42 -17.00
C THR A 302 22.18 9.42 -16.00
N SER A 303 23.05 10.22 -15.38
CA SER A 303 22.82 11.09 -14.21
C SER A 303 21.67 12.10 -14.30
N THR A 304 20.85 12.10 -15.36
CA THR A 304 19.69 12.98 -15.54
C THR A 304 18.42 12.32 -16.09
N LYS A 305 18.44 11.08 -16.60
CA LYS A 305 17.24 10.42 -17.19
C LYS A 305 17.35 8.89 -17.18
N GLY A 306 16.85 8.22 -16.15
CA GLY A 306 16.67 6.77 -16.17
C GLY A 306 15.69 6.24 -15.11
N CYS A 307 15.44 4.94 -15.16
CA CYS A 307 14.51 4.24 -14.29
C CYS A 307 15.09 4.07 -12.87
N ASN A 308 14.96 5.06 -12.00
CA ASN A 308 15.39 4.96 -10.59
C ASN A 308 14.41 4.11 -9.75
N ARG A 309 14.23 2.84 -10.14
CA ARG A 309 13.37 1.85 -9.48
C ARG A 309 14.08 0.51 -9.37
N TRP A 310 13.54 -0.39 -8.55
CA TRP A 310 13.96 -1.78 -8.53
C TRP A 310 13.35 -2.55 -9.72
N GLY A 311 14.02 -3.63 -10.13
CA GLY A 311 13.71 -4.44 -11.29
C GLY A 311 14.92 -4.64 -12.21
N TRP A 312 14.81 -5.58 -13.14
CA TRP A 312 15.87 -5.96 -14.07
C TRP A 312 15.45 -5.80 -15.52
N TYR A 313 16.47 -5.71 -16.37
CA TYR A 313 16.36 -5.86 -17.79
C TYR A 313 17.49 -6.74 -18.31
N GLU A 314 17.26 -7.32 -19.48
CA GLU A 314 18.21 -8.14 -20.19
C GLU A 314 18.78 -7.36 -21.38
N GLN A 315 20.00 -7.68 -21.81
CA GLN A 315 20.59 -7.15 -23.05
C GLN A 315 20.98 -8.27 -24.01
N PRO A 316 20.00 -9.02 -24.54
CA PRO A 316 20.31 -10.17 -25.37
C PRO A 316 20.81 -9.74 -26.75
N SER A 317 21.68 -10.55 -27.34
CA SER A 317 22.02 -10.42 -28.76
C SER A 317 20.93 -11.06 -29.63
N ALA A 318 20.85 -10.65 -30.90
CA ALA A 318 19.95 -11.27 -31.86
C ALA A 318 20.24 -12.78 -32.03
N SER A 319 21.51 -13.20 -31.92
CA SER A 319 21.88 -14.61 -31.96
C SER A 319 21.38 -15.38 -30.73
N ALA A 320 21.50 -14.80 -29.53
CA ALA A 320 20.99 -15.41 -28.30
C ALA A 320 19.46 -15.55 -28.33
N LEU A 321 18.74 -14.55 -28.86
CA LEU A 321 17.28 -14.67 -29.01
C LEU A 321 16.88 -15.67 -30.09
N LYS A 322 17.68 -15.90 -31.13
CA LYS A 322 17.40 -16.95 -32.13
C LYS A 322 17.52 -18.35 -31.51
N SER A 323 18.51 -18.57 -30.64
CA SER A 323 18.61 -19.82 -29.86
C SER A 323 17.55 -19.92 -28.76
N GLY A 324 17.02 -18.78 -28.31
CA GLY A 324 16.12 -18.68 -27.16
C GLY A 324 16.91 -18.44 -25.88
N ILE A 325 16.36 -17.60 -25.01
CA ILE A 325 16.85 -17.33 -23.66
C ILE A 325 15.72 -17.55 -22.66
N SER A 326 16.05 -17.80 -21.40
CA SER A 326 15.07 -18.05 -20.35
C SER A 326 15.57 -17.65 -18.98
N GLY A 327 14.65 -17.39 -18.06
CA GLY A 327 14.97 -17.04 -16.69
C GLY A 327 13.80 -17.26 -15.74
N SER A 328 13.98 -16.82 -14.49
CA SER A 328 12.95 -16.84 -13.44
C SER A 328 12.12 -15.56 -13.46
N LEU A 329 10.86 -15.65 -13.04
CA LEU A 329 10.00 -14.52 -12.70
C LEU A 329 10.07 -14.28 -11.20
N LEU A 330 10.62 -13.14 -10.79
CA LEU A 330 10.95 -12.85 -9.39
C LEU A 330 10.10 -11.71 -8.83
N VAL A 331 9.36 -12.00 -7.75
CA VAL A 331 8.55 -11.04 -6.97
C VAL A 331 9.27 -10.66 -5.67
N GLY A 332 9.04 -9.45 -5.15
CA GLY A 332 9.44 -9.08 -3.77
C GLY A 332 10.94 -8.82 -3.56
N ALA A 333 11.71 -8.72 -4.63
CA ALA A 333 13.16 -8.51 -4.59
C ALA A 333 13.52 -7.01 -4.48
N GLY A 334 12.99 -6.39 -3.42
CA GLY A 334 13.20 -4.97 -3.10
C GLY A 334 14.68 -4.61 -3.04
N GLY A 335 15.05 -3.44 -3.57
CA GLY A 335 16.45 -3.01 -3.65
C GLY A 335 17.31 -3.80 -4.65
N ASN A 336 16.70 -4.64 -5.50
CA ASN A 336 17.38 -5.60 -6.39
C ASN A 336 18.12 -6.74 -5.66
N ASP A 337 17.69 -7.07 -4.44
CA ASP A 337 18.24 -8.15 -3.64
C ASP A 337 17.52 -9.48 -3.96
N ILE A 338 18.16 -10.31 -4.77
CA ILE A 338 17.59 -11.58 -5.24
C ILE A 338 17.42 -12.59 -4.09
N SER A 339 18.18 -12.47 -3.01
CA SER A 339 18.04 -13.36 -1.86
C SER A 339 16.69 -13.22 -1.14
N LYS A 340 15.99 -12.10 -1.39
CA LYS A 340 14.64 -11.80 -0.87
C LYS A 340 13.55 -12.07 -1.90
N ALA A 341 13.92 -12.49 -3.11
CA ALA A 341 12.98 -12.76 -4.18
C ALA A 341 12.17 -14.02 -3.89
N THR A 342 10.87 -13.98 -4.19
CA THR A 342 10.10 -15.20 -4.42
C THR A 342 10.08 -15.50 -5.91
N ASN A 343 10.51 -16.70 -6.28
CA ASN A 343 10.33 -17.20 -7.64
C ASN A 343 8.88 -17.67 -7.82
N VAL A 344 8.14 -17.01 -8.70
CA VAL A 344 6.73 -17.31 -8.99
C VAL A 344 6.54 -18.01 -10.33
N GLY A 345 7.61 -18.25 -11.08
CA GLY A 345 7.52 -18.77 -12.43
C GLY A 345 8.78 -18.62 -13.27
N THR A 346 8.64 -18.86 -14.57
CA THR A 346 9.70 -18.76 -15.56
C THR A 346 9.28 -17.89 -16.73
N TRP A 347 10.24 -17.34 -17.45
CA TRP A 347 10.00 -16.68 -18.73
C TRP A 347 10.98 -17.21 -19.77
N THR A 348 10.59 -17.12 -21.04
CA THR A 348 11.44 -17.40 -22.20
C THR A 348 11.26 -16.31 -23.24
N ALA A 349 12.30 -16.01 -24.02
CA ALA A 349 12.21 -15.07 -25.13
C ALA A 349 12.89 -15.64 -26.38
N LYS A 350 12.24 -15.49 -27.54
CA LYS A 350 12.74 -16.01 -28.83
C LYS A 350 12.50 -15.04 -29.98
N LEU A 351 13.49 -14.86 -30.84
CA LEU A 351 13.41 -14.06 -32.06
C LEU A 351 13.09 -14.95 -33.26
N THR A 352 11.90 -14.79 -33.84
CA THR A 352 11.45 -15.51 -35.04
C THR A 352 10.87 -14.51 -36.03
N GLY A 353 11.31 -14.55 -37.29
CA GLY A 353 10.80 -13.64 -38.33
C GLY A 353 10.97 -12.14 -38.04
N GLY A 354 11.97 -11.76 -37.22
CA GLY A 354 12.22 -10.37 -36.82
C GLY A 354 11.42 -9.91 -35.59
N LEU A 355 10.53 -10.75 -35.05
CA LEU A 355 9.73 -10.47 -33.87
C LEU A 355 10.25 -11.27 -32.66
N VAL A 356 10.40 -10.60 -31.53
CA VAL A 356 10.66 -11.19 -30.22
C VAL A 356 9.34 -11.58 -29.58
N THR A 357 9.18 -12.87 -29.34
CA THR A 357 8.08 -13.42 -28.57
C THR A 357 8.59 -13.76 -27.18
N VAL A 358 7.88 -13.32 -26.15
CA VAL A 358 8.16 -13.63 -24.75
C VAL A 358 7.03 -14.49 -24.22
N THR A 359 7.38 -15.64 -23.65
CA THR A 359 6.42 -16.52 -22.96
C THR A 359 6.75 -16.51 -21.48
N SER A 360 5.81 -16.02 -20.68
CA SER A 360 5.85 -16.08 -19.22
C SER A 360 4.99 -17.23 -18.73
N SER A 361 5.39 -17.91 -17.66
CA SER A 361 4.60 -18.98 -17.04
C SER A 361 4.81 -18.98 -15.53
N THR A 362 3.74 -19.15 -14.77
CA THR A 362 3.77 -19.19 -13.30
C THR A 362 3.54 -20.59 -12.77
N THR A 363 3.98 -20.86 -11.53
CA THR A 363 3.66 -22.12 -10.85
C THR A 363 2.19 -22.13 -10.39
N ASP A 364 1.61 -23.31 -10.15
CA ASP A 364 0.15 -23.53 -10.01
C ASP A 364 -0.56 -22.65 -8.96
N SER A 365 0.15 -22.20 -7.92
CA SER A 365 -0.41 -21.30 -6.90
C SER A 365 -0.60 -19.86 -7.38
N TYR A 366 0.03 -19.47 -8.49
CA TYR A 366 0.07 -18.09 -8.97
C TYR A 366 -0.57 -17.93 -10.34
N LEU A 367 -1.24 -16.81 -10.55
CA LEU A 367 -1.77 -16.39 -11.83
C LEU A 367 -1.09 -15.08 -12.25
N MET A 368 -0.84 -14.90 -13.53
CA MET A 368 -0.53 -13.58 -14.07
C MET A 368 -1.83 -12.84 -14.30
N THR A 369 -1.90 -11.62 -13.80
CA THR A 369 -3.00 -10.69 -14.05
C THR A 369 -2.69 -9.72 -15.18
N GLU A 370 -1.40 -9.46 -15.43
CA GLU A 370 -0.90 -8.64 -16.54
C GLU A 370 0.51 -9.09 -16.94
N VAL A 371 0.85 -8.94 -18.21
CA VAL A 371 2.21 -9.11 -18.75
C VAL A 371 2.57 -7.88 -19.59
N HIS A 372 3.69 -7.27 -19.24
CA HIS A 372 4.25 -6.12 -19.94
C HIS A 372 5.64 -6.48 -20.45
N VAL A 373 5.93 -6.14 -21.70
CA VAL A 373 7.23 -6.42 -22.32
C VAL A 373 7.71 -5.20 -23.11
N GLU A 374 8.97 -4.82 -22.90
CA GLU A 374 9.64 -3.75 -23.64
C GLU A 374 10.82 -4.35 -24.41
N VAL A 375 10.98 -3.99 -25.68
CA VAL A 375 12.17 -4.30 -26.47
C VAL A 375 12.60 -3.03 -27.20
N LYS A 376 13.64 -2.36 -26.69
CA LYS A 376 14.01 -1.04 -27.20
C LYS A 376 15.51 -0.75 -27.05
N CYS A 377 16.04 0.07 -27.93
CA CYS A 377 17.38 0.61 -27.78
C CYS A 377 17.48 1.57 -26.58
N PRO A 378 18.60 1.54 -25.82
CA PRO A 378 18.85 2.54 -24.80
C PRO A 378 18.97 3.96 -25.42
N PRO A 379 18.67 5.03 -24.66
CA PRO A 379 18.26 5.03 -23.25
C PRO A 379 16.77 4.71 -23.03
N ILE A 380 16.47 4.02 -21.93
CA ILE A 380 15.09 3.76 -21.51
C ILE A 380 14.59 4.91 -20.65
N THR A 381 13.54 5.58 -21.13
CA THR A 381 12.91 6.73 -20.46
C THR A 381 11.52 6.43 -19.92
N LYS A 382 10.95 5.27 -20.27
CA LYS A 382 9.64 4.79 -19.83
C LYS A 382 9.85 3.60 -18.91
N CYS A 383 9.45 3.75 -17.66
CA CYS A 383 9.81 2.81 -16.59
C CYS A 383 8.59 2.28 -15.83
N ALA A 384 7.41 2.83 -16.13
CA ALA A 384 6.15 2.31 -15.66
C ALA A 384 5.73 1.14 -16.57
N PRO A 385 5.38 -0.03 -16.01
CA PRO A 385 5.03 -1.21 -16.81
C PRO A 385 3.94 -0.96 -17.86
N GLY A 386 2.91 -0.17 -17.51
CA GLY A 386 1.86 0.23 -18.44
C GLY A 386 2.31 1.12 -19.61
N GLN A 387 3.57 1.55 -19.65
CA GLN A 387 4.16 2.35 -20.73
C GLN A 387 5.06 1.54 -21.68
N TYR A 388 5.26 0.24 -21.42
CA TYR A 388 6.07 -0.63 -22.28
C TYR A 388 5.35 -0.88 -23.61
N ILE A 389 6.14 -1.20 -24.66
CA ILE A 389 5.60 -1.42 -26.01
C ILE A 389 4.49 -2.46 -26.04
N TYR A 390 4.65 -3.55 -25.28
CA TYR A 390 3.66 -4.59 -25.19
C TYR A 390 2.97 -4.59 -23.83
N ASN A 391 1.65 -4.71 -23.89
CA ASN A 391 0.77 -4.85 -22.74
C ASN A 391 -0.27 -5.92 -23.09
N SER A 392 -0.37 -6.98 -22.29
CA SER A 392 -1.38 -8.03 -22.47
C SER A 392 -2.80 -7.55 -22.17
N GLY A 393 -2.94 -6.42 -21.48
CA GLY A 393 -4.13 -6.07 -20.73
C GLY A 393 -4.32 -7.03 -19.55
N SER A 394 -5.52 -6.98 -18.98
CA SER A 394 -5.92 -7.92 -17.94
C SER A 394 -6.04 -9.34 -18.49
N ILE A 395 -5.26 -10.23 -17.90
CA ILE A 395 -5.28 -11.66 -18.16
C ILE A 395 -5.53 -12.39 -16.83
N SER A 396 -5.83 -13.68 -16.89
CA SER A 396 -5.88 -14.53 -15.70
C SER A 396 -5.45 -15.92 -16.15
N THR A 397 -4.14 -16.12 -16.18
CA THR A 397 -3.55 -17.34 -16.75
C THR A 397 -2.21 -17.65 -16.10
N ASN A 398 -1.89 -18.93 -16.03
CA ASN A 398 -0.58 -19.41 -15.60
C ASN A 398 0.44 -19.38 -16.74
N SER A 399 0.04 -19.10 -17.98
CA SER A 399 0.96 -18.99 -19.12
C SER A 399 0.47 -17.96 -20.12
N TYR A 400 1.36 -17.08 -20.56
CA TYR A 400 1.04 -16.03 -21.51
C TYR A 400 2.20 -15.80 -22.47
N THR A 401 1.88 -15.70 -23.76
CA THR A 401 2.86 -15.47 -24.83
C THR A 401 2.55 -14.16 -25.55
N THR A 402 3.55 -13.31 -25.76
CA THR A 402 3.37 -12.05 -26.49
C THR A 402 3.10 -12.31 -27.97
N ILE A 403 1.87 -12.04 -28.41
CA ILE A 403 1.42 -12.20 -29.80
C ILE A 403 0.87 -10.84 -30.28
N PRO A 404 1.25 -10.34 -31.47
CA PRO A 404 2.08 -10.99 -32.50
C PRO A 404 3.62 -11.00 -32.23
N GLY A 405 4.08 -10.52 -31.08
CA GLY A 405 5.50 -10.34 -30.76
C GLY A 405 5.97 -8.91 -31.05
N ILE A 406 7.17 -8.56 -30.59
CA ILE A 406 7.70 -7.19 -30.63
C ILE A 406 8.87 -7.10 -31.62
N PRO A 407 8.90 -6.14 -32.57
CA PRO A 407 10.04 -5.99 -33.48
C PRO A 407 11.38 -5.84 -32.74
N TYR A 408 12.37 -6.64 -33.13
CA TYR A 408 13.72 -6.51 -32.59
C TYR A 408 14.44 -5.32 -33.23
N PRO A 409 14.86 -4.29 -32.46
CA PRO A 409 15.41 -3.07 -33.04
C PRO A 409 16.90 -3.20 -33.37
N THR A 410 17.34 -2.41 -34.36
CA THR A 410 18.77 -2.18 -34.63
C THR A 410 19.19 -0.89 -33.93
N CYS A 411 20.12 -0.97 -32.97
CA CYS A 411 20.55 0.20 -32.21
C CYS A 411 21.80 0.86 -32.80
N ALA A 412 21.85 2.19 -32.71
CA ALA A 412 23.00 2.97 -33.15
C ALA A 412 24.26 2.62 -32.34
N GLY A 413 25.43 2.71 -32.99
CA GLY A 413 26.72 2.50 -32.34
C GLY A 413 26.97 1.07 -31.82
N GLY A 414 26.21 0.09 -32.28
CA GLY A 414 26.36 -1.31 -31.86
C GLY A 414 25.82 -1.60 -30.45
N ALA A 415 25.04 -0.69 -29.86
CA ALA A 415 24.41 -0.93 -28.57
C ALA A 415 23.47 -2.15 -28.60
N LYS A 416 23.40 -2.89 -27.50
CA LYS A 416 22.45 -4.01 -27.38
C LYS A 416 21.06 -3.47 -26.99
N PRO A 417 19.97 -3.96 -27.62
CA PRO A 417 18.62 -3.67 -27.16
C PRO A 417 18.42 -4.11 -25.72
N VAL A 418 17.53 -3.40 -25.04
CA VAL A 418 17.04 -3.74 -23.72
C VAL A 418 15.76 -4.55 -23.87
N LEU A 419 15.69 -5.68 -23.19
CA LEU A 419 14.50 -6.51 -23.04
C LEU A 419 14.03 -6.44 -21.59
N ILE A 420 12.80 -5.99 -21.36
CA ILE A 420 12.18 -5.99 -20.03
C ILE A 420 11.02 -6.96 -20.05
N ILE A 421 10.98 -7.89 -19.10
CA ILE A 421 9.83 -8.75 -18.83
C ILE A 421 9.26 -8.36 -17.48
N HIS A 422 7.98 -8.04 -17.45
CA HIS A 422 7.24 -7.70 -16.24
C HIS A 422 5.92 -8.46 -16.22
N ALA A 423 5.52 -8.95 -15.05
CA ALA A 423 4.18 -9.50 -14.83
C ALA A 423 3.59 -9.01 -13.50
N ALA A 424 2.29 -8.73 -13.48
CA ALA A 424 1.53 -8.61 -12.24
C ALA A 424 1.05 -10.01 -11.83
N ILE A 425 1.23 -10.36 -10.57
CA ILE A 425 1.01 -11.72 -10.05
C ILE A 425 -0.07 -11.69 -8.99
N SER A 426 -0.97 -12.65 -9.06
CA SER A 426 -1.93 -12.97 -8.01
C SER A 426 -1.75 -14.40 -7.52
N GLN A 427 -2.26 -14.72 -6.33
CA GLN A 427 -2.21 -16.04 -5.72
C GLN A 427 -3.64 -16.48 -5.35
N SER A 428 -3.95 -17.75 -5.61
CA SER A 428 -5.22 -18.33 -5.15
C SER A 428 -5.18 -18.56 -3.63
N SER A 429 -6.15 -18.03 -2.91
CA SER A 429 -6.28 -18.17 -1.46
C SER A 429 -7.63 -18.81 -1.11
N THR A 430 -7.63 -19.71 -0.13
CA THR A 430 -8.85 -20.29 0.45
C THR A 430 -9.54 -19.36 1.46
N THR A 431 -8.92 -18.22 1.78
CA THR A 431 -9.46 -17.18 2.65
C THR A 431 -9.66 -15.90 1.86
N THR A 432 -10.76 -15.20 2.14
CA THR A 432 -11.11 -13.93 1.48
C THR A 432 -9.96 -12.93 1.61
N CYS A 433 -9.52 -12.45 0.46
CA CYS A 433 -8.74 -11.23 0.30
C CYS A 433 -9.71 -10.12 -0.13
#